data_AF-A0A815BQI9-F1
#
_entry.id   AF-A0A815BQI9-F1
#
_cell.length_a   1.000
_cell.length_b   1.000
_cell.length_c   1.000
_cell.angle_alpha   90.00
_cell.angle_beta   90.00
_cell.angle_gamma   90.00
#
_symmetry.space_group_name_H-M   'P 1'
#
loop_
_entity.id
_entity.type
_entity.pdbx_description
1 polymer ?
#
loop_
_entity_poly.entity_id
_entity_poly.type
_entity_poly.pdbx_seq_one_letter_code
_entity_poly.pdbx_strand_id
1 'polypeptide(L)'
;MPISNISSSNTIKFLFDDGIAIPYIVRFWIFLISNVFSFICCLFVLYHLLFDSTLRRGLHNHVMIILLIMCLIAELTTIPWTMYLFLYGVAWIQTPTFCMIWKFFDTATYTTTAKLVGWASIERHILIFHDQWVSTKKKRFFIHYLPLIFIVLYGVVV
;
A
#
# COMPACT_ATOMS: atom_id res chain seq x y z
N MET A 1 -3.58 37.49 15.79
CA MET A 1 -3.67 37.01 17.18
C MET A 1 -3.95 35.51 17.17
N PRO A 2 -3.00 34.66 17.60
CA PRO A 2 -3.12 33.20 17.56
C PRO A 2 -3.36 32.65 18.98
N ILE A 3 -4.58 32.24 19.33
CA ILE A 3 -4.86 31.61 20.64
C ILE A 3 -5.70 30.31 20.54
N SER A 4 -6.27 29.96 19.38
CA SER A 4 -7.19 28.80 19.30
C SER A 4 -6.54 27.43 18.99
N ASN A 5 -5.26 27.36 18.60
CA ASN A 5 -4.69 26.10 18.08
C ASN A 5 -3.99 25.20 19.11
N ILE A 6 -3.79 25.68 20.35
CA ILE A 6 -3.06 24.93 21.40
C ILE A 6 -4.00 23.97 22.15
N SER A 7 -5.28 24.32 22.29
CA SER A 7 -6.25 23.49 23.03
C SER A 7 -6.59 22.18 22.30
N SER A 8 -6.76 22.20 20.97
CA SER A 8 -7.14 21.00 20.21
C SER A 8 -6.02 19.95 20.18
N SER A 9 -4.76 20.38 20.08
CA SER A 9 -3.59 19.49 20.09
C SER A 9 -3.41 18.77 21.44
N ASN A 10 -3.66 19.47 22.56
CA ASN A 10 -3.52 18.90 23.89
C ASN A 10 -4.69 17.98 24.27
N THR A 11 -5.92 18.27 23.83
CA THR A 11 -7.07 17.39 24.09
C THR A 11 -7.01 16.10 23.27
N ILE A 12 -6.51 16.13 22.04
CA ILE A 12 -6.28 14.90 21.24
C ILE A 12 -5.12 14.09 21.84
N LYS A 13 -4.03 14.71 22.26
CA LYS A 13 -2.95 13.99 22.97
C LYS A 13 -3.45 13.32 24.25
N PHE A 14 -4.31 13.99 25.00
CA PHE A 14 -4.83 13.49 26.28
C PHE A 14 -5.89 12.38 26.12
N LEU A 15 -6.72 12.41 25.07
CA LEU A 15 -7.72 11.36 24.79
C LEU A 15 -7.13 10.06 24.21
N PHE A 16 -5.87 10.08 23.76
CA PHE A 16 -5.17 8.91 23.22
C PHE A 16 -4.06 8.36 24.14
N ASP A 17 -3.88 8.98 25.33
CA ASP A 17 -2.90 8.63 26.37
C ASP A 17 -3.53 7.78 27.50
N ASP A 18 -4.62 7.05 27.21
CA ASP A 18 -5.22 6.10 28.14
C ASP A 18 -4.37 4.80 28.19
N GLY A 19 -3.32 4.84 29.02
CA GLY A 19 -2.84 3.74 29.87
C GLY A 19 -2.02 2.59 29.29
N ILE A 20 -2.13 2.23 27.99
CA ILE A 20 -1.36 1.12 27.37
C ILE A 20 -0.92 1.47 25.93
N ALA A 21 -0.72 2.75 25.62
CA ALA A 21 -0.36 3.19 24.27
C ALA A 21 1.16 3.37 24.10
N ILE A 22 1.76 2.71 23.10
CA ILE A 22 3.17 2.94 22.71
C ILE A 22 3.39 4.43 22.40
N PRO A 23 4.42 5.10 22.97
CA PRO A 23 4.67 6.51 22.75
C PRO A 23 4.80 6.89 21.27
N TYR A 24 4.29 8.06 20.87
CA TYR A 24 4.31 8.52 19.47
C TYR A 24 5.72 8.55 18.86
N ILE A 25 6.71 8.94 19.65
CA ILE A 25 8.11 8.97 19.20
C ILE A 25 8.63 7.56 18.88
N VAL A 26 8.23 6.55 19.67
CA VAL A 26 8.62 5.15 19.45
C VAL A 26 7.95 4.63 18.18
N ARG A 27 6.66 4.93 17.98
CA ARG A 27 5.95 4.58 16.73
C ARG A 27 6.64 5.22 15.53
N PHE A 28 6.99 6.50 15.60
CA PHE A 28 7.68 7.20 14.53
C PHE A 28 8.98 6.51 14.11
N TRP A 29 9.86 6.17 15.07
CA TRP A 29 11.13 5.50 14.76
C TRP A 29 10.95 4.08 14.19
N ILE A 30 10.02 3.30 14.75
CA ILE A 30 9.69 1.96 14.23
C ILE A 30 9.21 2.05 12.79
N PHE A 31 8.27 2.97 12.51
CA PHE A 31 7.76 3.20 11.16
C PHE A 31 8.85 3.70 10.21
N LEU A 32 9.69 4.65 10.62
CA LEU A 32 10.77 5.19 9.79
C LEU A 32 11.75 4.10 9.38
N ILE A 33 12.26 3.34 10.35
CA ILE A 33 13.25 2.28 10.10
C ILE A 33 12.63 1.20 9.21
N SER A 34 11.43 0.73 9.56
CA SER A 34 10.71 -0.27 8.77
C SER A 34 10.44 0.21 7.33
N ASN A 35 10.07 1.48 7.16
CA ASN A 35 9.80 2.06 5.85
C ASN A 35 11.06 2.16 5.00
N VAL A 36 12.19 2.58 5.57
CA VAL A 36 13.47 2.65 4.83
C VAL A 36 13.89 1.25 4.34
N PHE A 37 13.82 0.24 5.20
CA PHE A 37 14.12 -1.14 4.80
C PHE A 37 13.15 -1.66 3.74
N SER A 38 11.86 -1.43 3.92
CA SER A 38 10.82 -1.84 2.97
C SER A 38 11.00 -1.18 1.61
N PHE A 39 11.27 0.13 1.59
CA PHE A 39 11.48 0.92 0.37
C PHE A 39 12.70 0.46 -0.42
N ILE A 40 13.83 0.21 0.25
CA ILE A 40 15.05 -0.31 -0.39
C ILE A 40 14.78 -1.69 -0.98
N CYS A 41 14.12 -2.57 -0.22
CA CYS A 41 13.75 -3.92 -0.67
C CYS A 41 12.82 -3.85 -1.89
N CYS A 42 11.78 -3.01 -1.83
CA CYS A 42 10.80 -2.83 -2.89
C CYS A 42 11.47 -2.33 -4.17
N LEU A 43 12.33 -1.31 -4.08
CA LEU A 43 13.09 -0.81 -5.22
C LEU A 43 14.04 -1.86 -5.81
N PHE A 44 14.74 -2.61 -4.96
CA PHE A 44 15.66 -3.66 -5.40
C PHE A 44 14.93 -4.76 -6.18
N VAL A 45 13.83 -5.28 -5.64
CA VAL A 45 13.02 -6.32 -6.29
C VAL A 45 12.40 -5.79 -7.57
N LEU A 46 11.81 -4.59 -7.54
CA LEU A 46 11.19 -3.97 -8.71
C LEU A 46 12.23 -3.72 -9.82
N TYR A 47 13.42 -3.23 -9.47
CA TYR A 47 14.53 -3.06 -10.40
C TYR A 47 14.91 -4.39 -11.06
N HIS A 48 15.21 -5.42 -10.26
CA HIS A 48 15.62 -6.72 -10.81
C HIS A 48 14.55 -7.31 -11.73
N LEU A 49 13.28 -7.14 -11.38
CA LEU A 49 12.16 -7.75 -12.10
C LEU A 49 11.75 -6.95 -13.35
N LEU A 50 12.02 -5.63 -13.40
CA LEU A 50 11.85 -4.81 -14.60
C LEU A 50 13.01 -4.94 -15.60
N PHE A 51 14.25 -5.03 -15.13
CA PHE A 51 15.42 -5.06 -16.00
C PHE A 51 15.74 -6.47 -16.53
N ASP A 52 15.42 -7.53 -15.79
CA ASP A 52 15.58 -8.89 -16.28
C ASP A 52 14.39 -9.29 -17.18
N SER A 53 14.64 -9.31 -18.49
CA SER A 53 13.65 -9.67 -19.50
C SER A 53 13.14 -11.12 -19.38
N THR A 54 13.93 -12.01 -18.77
CA THR A 54 13.61 -13.41 -18.54
C THR A 54 12.60 -13.53 -17.40
N LEU A 55 12.81 -12.80 -16.30
CA LEU A 55 11.84 -12.71 -15.22
C LEU A 55 10.55 -12.04 -15.69
N ARG A 56 10.62 -10.95 -16.44
CA ARG A 56 9.41 -10.23 -16.89
C ARG A 56 8.45 -11.07 -17.73
N ARG A 57 8.92 -12.14 -18.39
CA ARG A 57 8.05 -13.03 -19.19
C ARG A 57 7.20 -13.99 -18.35
N GLY A 58 7.52 -14.16 -17.08
CA GLY A 58 6.75 -15.00 -16.15
C GLY A 58 5.39 -14.37 -15.85
N LEU A 59 4.31 -15.15 -15.98
CA LEU A 59 2.95 -14.66 -15.76
C LEU A 59 2.77 -14.10 -14.34
N HIS A 60 3.22 -14.87 -13.35
CA HIS A 60 3.21 -14.50 -11.94
C HIS A 60 3.98 -13.21 -11.65
N ASN A 61 5.05 -12.96 -12.43
CA ASN A 61 5.88 -11.78 -12.22
C ASN A 61 5.14 -10.49 -12.59
N HIS A 62 4.14 -10.51 -13.49
CA HIS A 62 3.31 -9.33 -13.74
C HIS A 62 2.50 -8.90 -12.52
N VAL A 63 1.91 -9.85 -11.77
CA VAL A 63 1.16 -9.52 -10.56
C VAL A 63 2.08 -8.95 -9.50
N MET A 64 3.28 -9.52 -9.37
CA MET A 64 4.31 -9.01 -8.45
C MET A 64 4.77 -7.59 -8.83
N ILE A 65 4.93 -7.24 -10.11
CA ILE A 65 5.23 -5.86 -10.54
C ILE A 65 4.16 -4.90 -10.06
N ILE A 66 2.89 -5.23 -10.33
CA ILE A 66 1.77 -4.34 -10.01
C ILE A 66 1.63 -4.18 -8.50
N LEU A 67 1.81 -5.25 -7.75
CA LEU A 67 1.83 -5.23 -6.29
C LEU A 67 2.96 -4.34 -5.76
N LEU A 68 4.19 -4.49 -6.27
CA LEU A 68 5.34 -3.67 -5.86
C LEU A 68 5.14 -2.19 -6.19
N ILE A 69 4.57 -1.87 -7.36
CA ILE A 69 4.22 -0.49 -7.72
C ILE A 69 3.19 0.08 -6.75
N MET A 70 2.15 -0.69 -6.41
CA MET A 70 1.14 -0.25 -5.43
C MET A 70 1.74 -0.03 -4.04
N CYS A 71 2.63 -0.92 -3.58
CA CYS A 71 3.36 -0.74 -2.33
C CYS A 71 4.23 0.51 -2.36
N LEU A 72 4.96 0.76 -3.44
CA LEU A 72 5.81 1.94 -3.59
C LEU A 72 4.99 3.25 -3.53
N ILE A 73 3.81 3.26 -4.15
CA ILE A 73 2.88 4.40 -4.08
C ILE A 73 2.43 4.63 -2.63
N ALA A 74 2.05 3.56 -1.91
CA ALA A 74 1.62 3.66 -0.51
C ALA A 74 2.76 4.13 0.42
N GLU A 75 3.98 3.63 0.22
CA GLU A 75 5.16 4.04 0.98
C GLU A 75 5.56 5.49 0.73
N LEU A 76 5.35 6.02 -0.47
CA LEU A 76 5.67 7.41 -0.82
C LEU A 76 4.58 8.41 -0.42
N THR A 77 3.35 7.95 -0.18
CA THR A 77 2.20 8.84 0.09
C THR A 77 1.69 8.66 1.52
N THR A 78 1.12 7.49 1.82
CA THR A 78 0.47 7.17 3.09
C THR A 78 1.43 7.22 4.27
N ILE A 79 2.65 6.70 4.11
CA ILE A 79 3.62 6.63 5.20
C ILE A 79 4.12 8.02 5.62
N PRO A 80 4.57 8.91 4.72
CA PRO A 80 4.94 10.29 5.08
C PRO A 80 3.82 11.07 5.77
N TRP A 81 2.57 10.94 5.31
CA TRP A 81 1.42 11.60 5.93
C TRP A 81 1.17 11.10 7.35
N THR A 82 1.28 9.78 7.57
CA THR A 82 1.15 9.15 8.89
C THR A 82 2.30 9.55 9.81
N MET A 83 3.53 9.60 9.30
CA MET A 83 4.70 10.04 10.07
C MET A 83 4.60 11.50 10.50
N TYR A 84 4.11 12.38 9.63
CA TYR A 84 3.83 13.78 9.98
C TYR A 84 2.82 13.86 11.13
N LEU A 85 1.74 13.07 11.06
CA LEU A 85 0.74 12.99 12.13
C LEU A 85 1.35 12.52 13.46
N PHE A 86 2.24 11.53 13.46
CA PHE A 86 2.90 11.08 14.69
C PHE A 86 3.87 12.10 15.29
N LEU A 87 4.54 12.91 14.46
CA LEU A 87 5.49 13.91 14.95
C LEU A 87 4.79 15.16 15.51
N TYR A 88 3.77 15.66 14.81
CA TYR A 88 3.12 16.94 15.14
C TYR A 88 1.76 16.78 15.84
N GLY A 89 1.20 15.57 15.89
CA GLY A 89 -0.12 15.30 16.44
C GLY A 89 -1.27 15.86 15.62
N VAL A 90 -0.99 16.34 14.40
CA VAL A 90 -1.97 16.95 13.49
C VAL A 90 -1.73 16.49 12.05
N ALA A 91 -2.79 16.45 11.24
CA ALA A 91 -2.68 16.16 9.82
C ALA A 91 -1.84 17.23 9.09
N TRP A 92 -1.12 16.82 8.03
CA TRP A 92 -0.28 17.73 7.25
C TRP A 92 -1.05 18.94 6.72
N ILE A 93 -2.23 18.68 6.16
CA ILE A 93 -3.18 19.71 5.77
C ILE A 93 -4.47 19.48 6.54
N GLN A 94 -4.82 20.41 7.42
CA GLN A 94 -6.01 20.33 8.29
C GLN A 94 -7.30 20.73 7.57
N THR A 95 -7.49 20.28 6.33
CA THR A 95 -8.73 20.50 5.58
C THR A 95 -9.54 19.21 5.55
N PRO A 96 -10.89 19.28 5.65
CA PRO A 96 -11.74 18.10 5.57
C PRO A 96 -11.55 17.35 4.24
N THR A 97 -11.35 18.09 3.15
CA THR A 97 -11.06 17.53 1.82
C THR A 97 -9.78 16.70 1.82
N PHE A 98 -8.68 17.20 2.41
CA PHE A 98 -7.44 16.44 2.49
C PHE A 98 -7.59 15.18 3.34
N CYS A 99 -8.29 15.25 4.48
CA CYS A 99 -8.54 14.07 5.31
C CYS A 99 -9.36 12.99 4.56
N MET A 100 -10.35 13.38 3.76
CA MET A 100 -11.08 12.44 2.92
C MET A 100 -10.20 11.82 1.83
N ILE A 101 -9.37 12.63 1.16
CA ILE A 101 -8.42 12.15 0.15
C ILE A 101 -7.43 11.17 0.77
N TRP A 102 -6.83 11.51 1.91
CA TRP A 102 -5.90 10.63 2.61
C TRP A 102 -6.58 9.31 3.00
N LYS A 103 -7.76 9.36 3.63
CA LYS A 103 -8.51 8.16 3.98
C LYS A 103 -8.85 7.30 2.77
N PHE A 104 -9.24 7.93 1.66
CA PHE A 104 -9.50 7.25 0.39
C PHE A 104 -8.24 6.55 -0.11
N PHE A 105 -7.11 7.25 -0.21
CA PHE A 105 -5.84 6.66 -0.65
C PHE A 105 -5.38 5.51 0.26
N ASP A 106 -5.46 5.67 1.58
CA ASP A 106 -5.10 4.63 2.54
C ASP A 106 -5.97 3.37 2.36
N THR A 107 -7.29 3.55 2.29
CA THR A 107 -8.25 2.46 2.11
C THR A 107 -8.09 1.78 0.74
N ALA A 108 -7.98 2.57 -0.32
CA ALA A 108 -7.84 2.08 -1.70
C ALA A 108 -6.55 1.28 -1.86
N THR A 109 -5.41 1.84 -1.42
CA THR A 109 -4.11 1.16 -1.53
C THR A 109 -4.06 -0.12 -0.68
N TYR A 110 -4.51 -0.07 0.58
CA TYR A 110 -4.54 -1.23 1.46
C TYR A 110 -5.43 -2.36 0.92
N THR A 111 -6.68 -2.04 0.56
CA THR A 111 -7.63 -3.05 0.08
C THR A 111 -7.23 -3.62 -1.28
N THR A 112 -6.69 -2.81 -2.18
CA THR A 112 -6.20 -3.27 -3.49
C THR A 112 -5.00 -4.19 -3.32
N THR A 113 -4.06 -3.83 -2.44
CA THR A 113 -2.88 -4.66 -2.16
C THR A 113 -3.27 -6.00 -1.57
N ALA A 114 -4.19 -6.04 -0.59
CA ALA A 114 -4.70 -7.28 -0.02
C ALA A 114 -5.37 -8.18 -1.08
N LYS A 115 -6.16 -7.59 -1.99
CA LYS A 115 -6.77 -8.32 -3.10
C LYS A 115 -5.75 -8.84 -4.10
N LEU A 116 -4.72 -8.05 -4.44
CA LEU A 116 -3.64 -8.48 -5.34
C LEU A 116 -2.83 -9.63 -4.73
N VAL A 117 -2.54 -9.60 -3.43
CA VAL A 117 -1.88 -10.70 -2.71
C VAL A 117 -2.74 -11.97 -2.75
N GLY A 118 -4.03 -11.84 -2.44
CA GLY A 118 -4.98 -12.95 -2.52
C GLY A 118 -5.05 -13.54 -3.93
N TRP A 119 -5.12 -12.67 -4.94
CA TRP A 119 -5.13 -13.07 -6.34
C TRP A 119 -3.84 -13.75 -6.76
N ALA A 120 -2.67 -13.21 -6.41
CA ALA A 120 -1.37 -13.82 -6.70
C ALA A 120 -1.26 -15.24 -6.10
N SER A 121 -1.85 -15.47 -4.92
CA SER A 121 -1.88 -16.78 -4.28
C SER A 121 -2.75 -17.78 -5.05
N ILE A 122 -3.94 -17.33 -5.47
CA ILE A 122 -4.86 -18.13 -6.31
C ILE A 122 -4.22 -18.43 -7.66
N GLU A 123 -3.62 -17.43 -8.31
CA GLU A 123 -2.95 -17.60 -9.59
C GLU A 123 -1.83 -18.63 -9.51
N ARG A 124 -0.99 -18.57 -8.47
CA ARG A 124 0.07 -19.56 -8.26
C ARG A 124 -0.50 -20.96 -8.07
N HIS A 125 -1.61 -21.09 -7.35
CA HIS A 125 -2.30 -22.37 -7.20
C HIS A 125 -2.79 -22.90 -8.55
N ILE A 126 -3.45 -22.07 -9.37
CA ILE A 126 -3.91 -22.45 -10.71
C ILE A 126 -2.74 -22.87 -11.62
N LEU A 127 -1.62 -22.15 -11.58
CA LEU A 127 -0.44 -22.46 -12.41
C LEU A 127 0.21 -23.80 -12.03
N ILE A 128 0.17 -24.19 -10.75
CA ILE A 128 0.78 -25.45 -10.28
C ILE A 128 -0.16 -26.63 -10.55
N PHE A 129 -1.46 -26.50 -10.26
CA PHE A 129 -2.41 -27.63 -10.32
C PHE A 129 -3.16 -27.73 -11.65
N HIS A 130 -3.24 -26.65 -12.42
CA HIS A 130 -4.06 -26.56 -13.64
C HIS A 130 -3.32 -25.79 -14.77
N ASP A 131 -2.08 -26.14 -15.05
CA ASP A 131 -1.24 -25.53 -16.09
C ASP A 131 -1.91 -25.47 -17.49
N GLN A 132 -2.70 -26.51 -17.84
CA GLN A 132 -3.46 -26.59 -19.08
C GLN A 132 -4.50 -25.47 -19.25
N TRP A 133 -4.96 -24.86 -18.15
CA TRP A 133 -5.91 -23.76 -18.20
C TRP A 133 -5.26 -22.48 -18.71
N VAL A 134 -3.94 -22.32 -18.57
CA VAL A 134 -3.21 -21.10 -18.95
C VAL A 134 -2.35 -21.30 -20.22
N SER A 135 -2.47 -22.47 -20.85
CA SER A 135 -1.75 -22.89 -22.05
C SER A 135 -1.93 -21.97 -23.27
N THR A 136 -3.14 -21.42 -23.47
CA THR A 136 -3.45 -20.61 -24.67
C THR A 136 -3.54 -19.12 -24.35
N LYS A 137 -3.15 -18.27 -25.31
CA LYS A 137 -3.19 -16.80 -25.17
C LYS A 137 -4.58 -16.28 -24.77
N LYS A 138 -5.65 -16.85 -25.34
CA LYS A 138 -7.04 -16.49 -25.00
C LYS A 138 -7.38 -16.84 -23.55
N LYS A 139 -7.13 -18.07 -23.10
CA LYS A 139 -7.40 -18.47 -21.71
C LYS A 139 -6.56 -17.69 -20.71
N ARG A 140 -5.29 -17.41 -21.05
CA ARG A 140 -4.40 -16.53 -20.28
C ARG A 140 -4.98 -15.13 -20.09
N PHE A 141 -5.60 -14.56 -21.12
CA PHE A 141 -6.28 -13.27 -21.00
C PHE A 141 -7.43 -13.31 -19.98
N PHE A 142 -8.34 -14.28 -20.10
CA PHE A 142 -9.49 -14.40 -19.22
C PHE A 142 -9.14 -14.81 -17.78
N ILE A 143 -8.14 -15.67 -17.59
CA ILE A 143 -7.81 -16.21 -16.27
C ILE A 143 -6.84 -15.30 -15.53
N HIS A 144 -5.89 -14.64 -16.20
CA HIS A 144 -4.86 -13.84 -15.52
C HIS A 144 -5.10 -12.33 -15.61
N TYR A 145 -5.27 -11.80 -16.83
CA TYR A 145 -5.32 -10.34 -17.02
C TYR A 145 -6.66 -9.73 -16.60
N LEU A 146 -7.77 -10.41 -16.86
CA LEU A 146 -9.11 -9.91 -16.57
C LEU A 146 -9.34 -9.72 -15.05
N PRO A 147 -9.06 -10.69 -14.17
CA PRO A 147 -9.20 -10.49 -12.73
C PRO A 147 -8.33 -9.37 -12.19
N LEU A 148 -7.12 -9.22 -12.74
CA LEU A 148 -6.19 -8.16 -12.36
C LEU A 148 -6.75 -6.78 -12.70
N ILE A 149 -7.27 -6.61 -13.92
CA ILE A 149 -7.93 -5.36 -14.35
C ILE A 149 -9.11 -5.03 -13.43
N PHE A 150 -9.94 -6.03 -13.10
CA PHE A 150 -11.08 -5.83 -12.20
C PHE A 150 -10.65 -5.41 -10.79
N ILE A 151 -9.60 -6.03 -10.23
CA ILE A 151 -9.09 -5.68 -8.89
C ILE A 151 -8.57 -4.25 -8.86
N VAL A 152 -7.79 -3.85 -9.86
CA VAL A 152 -7.23 -2.49 -9.94
C VAL A 152 -8.32 -1.45 -10.16
N LEU A 153 -9.25 -1.68 -11.10
CA LEU A 153 -10.35 -0.75 -11.35
C LEU A 153 -11.27 -0.60 -10.14
N TYR A 154 -11.60 -1.71 -9.48
CA TYR A 154 -12.41 -1.67 -8.27
C TYR A 154 -11.70 -0.90 -7.15
N GLY A 155 -10.38 -1.06 -7.03
CA GLY A 155 -9.56 -0.33 -6.08
C GLY A 155 -9.55 1.19 -6.28
N VAL A 156 -9.72 1.67 -7.52
CA VAL A 156 -9.76 3.11 -7.85
C VAL A 156 -11.17 3.69 -7.67
N VAL A 157 -12.21 2.87 -7.77
CA VAL A 157 -13.62 3.32 -7.66
C VAL A 157 -14.11 3.37 -6.21
N VAL A 158 -13.56 2.51 -5.34
CA VAL A 158 -13.88 2.45 -3.89
C VAL A 158 -13.07 3.46 -3.11
#